data_AF-T1A1T4-F1
#
_entry.id   AF-T1A1T4-F1
#
_cell.length_a   1.000
_cell.length_b   1.000
_cell.length_c   1.000
_cell.angle_alpha   90.00
_cell.angle_beta   90.00
_cell.angle_gamma   90.00
#
_symmetry.space_group_name_H-M   'P 1'
#
loop_
_entity.id
_entity.type
_entity.pdbx_description
1 polymer ?
#
loop_
_entity_poly.entity_id
_entity_poly.type
_entity_poly.pdbx_seq_one_letter_code
_entity_poly.pdbx_strand_id
1 'polypeptide(L)'
;IVNAIIHRDYLLSGTDIELGVYSDRLEIISPGRLPNGITPERMRSGCRAARNQLLKDVMGDYGYLEHMGMGIPRKIMLGMKAHNGTEPALVEDQERFVLRLFA
;
A
#
# COMPACT_ATOMS: atom_id res chain seq x y z
N ILE A 1 5.23 -4.14 0.16
CA ILE A 1 4.92 -5.37 -0.61
C ILE A 1 3.67 -6.07 -0.07
N VAL A 2 3.65 -6.55 1.19
CA VAL A 2 2.48 -7.24 1.79
C VAL A 2 1.14 -6.50 1.57
N ASN A 3 1.09 -5.19 1.84
CA ASN A 3 -0.10 -4.39 1.59
C ASN A 3 -0.58 -4.41 0.12
N ALA A 4 0.34 -4.44 -0.85
CA ALA A 4 -0.01 -4.50 -2.27
C ALA A 4 -0.71 -5.81 -2.62
N ILE A 5 -0.27 -6.93 -2.02
CA ILE A 5 -0.90 -8.25 -2.20
C ILE A 5 -2.31 -8.24 -1.62
N ILE A 6 -2.46 -7.82 -0.36
CA ILE A 6 -3.75 -7.87 0.35
C ILE A 6 -4.80 -6.96 -0.27
N HIS A 7 -4.37 -5.80 -0.76
CA HIS A 7 -5.26 -4.77 -1.29
C HIS A 7 -5.35 -4.75 -2.81
N ARG A 8 -4.73 -5.72 -3.50
CA ARG A 8 -4.86 -5.90 -4.96
C ARG A 8 -6.33 -6.07 -5.34
N ASP A 9 -6.73 -5.46 -6.46
CA ASP A 9 -8.04 -5.74 -7.04
C ASP A 9 -8.01 -7.08 -7.80
N TYR A 10 -8.43 -8.15 -7.12
CA TYR A 10 -8.44 -9.51 -7.68
C TYR A 10 -9.53 -9.75 -8.74
N LEU A 11 -10.41 -8.77 -8.99
CA LEU A 11 -11.35 -8.86 -10.12
C LEU A 11 -10.67 -8.52 -11.46
N LEU A 12 -9.53 -7.83 -11.43
CA LEU A 12 -8.73 -7.51 -12.61
C LEU A 12 -7.85 -8.70 -12.98
N SER A 13 -8.25 -9.44 -14.01
CA SER A 13 -7.46 -10.52 -14.61
C SER A 13 -6.39 -9.97 -15.55
N GLY A 14 -5.30 -10.72 -15.75
CA GLY A 14 -4.21 -10.34 -16.66
C GLY A 14 -3.37 -9.14 -16.24
N THR A 15 -3.44 -8.74 -14.96
CA THR A 15 -2.62 -7.66 -14.38
C THR A 15 -1.81 -8.18 -13.21
N ASP A 16 -0.66 -7.57 -12.93
CA ASP A 16 0.20 -7.98 -11.82
C ASP A 16 0.52 -6.79 -10.90
N ILE A 17 1.06 -7.09 -9.72
CA ILE A 17 1.69 -6.06 -8.89
C ILE A 17 3.08 -5.83 -9.48
N GLU A 18 3.33 -4.61 -9.93
CA GLU A 18 4.60 -4.25 -10.56
C GLU A 18 5.53 -3.56 -9.56
N LEU A 19 6.82 -3.85 -9.67
CA LEU A 19 7.88 -3.20 -8.90
C LEU A 19 8.81 -2.43 -9.86
N GLY A 20 8.76 -1.11 -9.79
CA GLY A 20 9.66 -0.24 -10.54
C GLY A 20 10.85 0.16 -9.67
N VAL A 21 12.06 -0.31 -10.00
CA VAL A 21 13.28 0.06 -9.28
C VAL A 21 14.04 1.08 -10.10
N TYR A 22 14.24 2.26 -9.53
CA TYR A 22 14.97 3.38 -10.14
C TYR A 22 16.17 3.73 -9.27
N SER A 23 17.08 4.55 -9.82
CA SER A 23 18.26 5.02 -9.07
C SER A 23 17.91 5.88 -7.86
N ASP A 24 16.76 6.54 -7.87
CA ASP A 24 16.32 7.52 -6.87
C ASP A 24 15.08 7.08 -6.08
N ARG A 25 14.42 5.99 -6.48
CA ARG A 25 13.18 5.52 -5.83
C ARG A 25 12.81 4.08 -6.15
N LEU A 26 11.99 3.50 -5.29
CA LEU A 26 11.23 2.28 -5.51
C LEU A 26 9.75 2.60 -5.68
N GLU A 27 9.12 2.08 -6.74
CA GLU A 27 7.68 2.18 -6.96
C GLU A 27 7.02 0.80 -6.81
N ILE A 28 5.95 0.74 -6.03
CA ILE A 28 5.09 -0.43 -5.87
C ILE A 28 3.74 -0.08 -6.48
N ILE A 29 3.40 -0.73 -7.60
CA ILE A 29 2.21 -0.43 -8.40
C ILE A 29 1.21 -1.57 -8.20
N SER A 30 0.05 -1.25 -7.63
CA SER A 30 -1.04 -2.20 -7.40
C SER A 30 -2.17 -1.94 -8.40
N PRO A 31 -2.68 -2.98 -9.09
CA PRO A 31 -3.78 -2.81 -10.02
C PRO A 31 -5.09 -2.55 -9.26
N GLY A 32 -5.89 -1.64 -9.82
CA GLY A 32 -7.15 -1.16 -9.27
C GLY A 32 -7.02 0.10 -8.41
N ARG A 33 -8.11 0.87 -8.38
CA ARG A 33 -8.27 2.08 -7.56
C ARG A 33 -8.31 1.79 -6.06
N LEU A 34 -8.31 2.80 -5.19
CA LEU A 34 -8.53 2.58 -3.77
C LEU A 34 -10.02 2.23 -3.50
N PRO A 35 -10.31 1.28 -2.59
CA PRO A 35 -11.69 0.89 -2.29
C PRO A 35 -12.40 1.92 -1.41
N ASN A 36 -13.75 1.95 -1.49
CA ASN A 36 -14.63 2.58 -0.49
C ASN A 36 -14.31 4.05 -0.16
N GLY A 37 -13.89 4.84 -1.16
CA GLY A 37 -13.60 6.26 -0.98
C GLY A 37 -12.40 6.54 -0.06
N ILE A 38 -11.49 5.58 0.09
CA ILE A 38 -10.19 5.86 0.71
C ILE A 38 -9.39 6.75 -0.22
N THR A 39 -8.82 7.81 0.34
CA THR A 39 -7.90 8.70 -0.36
C THR A 39 -6.48 8.56 0.19
N PRO A 40 -5.44 8.94 -0.57
CA PRO A 40 -4.07 9.01 -0.09
C PRO A 40 -3.91 9.77 1.23
N GLU A 41 -4.64 10.86 1.44
CA GLU A 41 -4.60 11.66 2.67
C GLU A 41 -5.13 10.87 3.87
N ARG A 42 -6.21 10.11 3.68
CA ARG A 42 -6.78 9.25 4.71
C ARG A 42 -5.86 8.08 5.06
N MET A 43 -5.09 7.58 4.09
CA MET A 43 -4.09 6.55 4.35
C MET A 43 -2.94 7.07 5.22
N ARG A 44 -2.56 8.34 5.07
CA ARG A 44 -1.53 9.00 5.89
C ARG A 44 -1.96 9.19 7.34
N SER A 45 -3.24 9.42 7.61
CA SER A 45 -3.78 9.52 8.98
C SER A 45 -4.11 8.16 9.61
N GLY A 46 -4.09 7.10 8.81
CA GLY A 46 -4.42 5.75 9.23
C GLY A 46 -5.85 5.39 8.87
N CYS A 47 -6.01 4.32 8.11
CA CYS A 47 -7.31 3.88 7.62
C CYS A 47 -7.41 2.35 7.68
N ARG A 48 -8.62 1.87 7.92
CA ARG A 48 -8.94 0.44 7.86
C ARG A 48 -9.92 0.22 6.71
N ALA A 49 -9.43 -0.33 5.61
CA ALA A 49 -10.29 -0.96 4.62
C ALA A 49 -9.61 -2.21 4.09
N ALA A 50 -10.43 -3.17 3.71
CA ALA A 50 -10.02 -4.36 2.99
C ALA A 50 -11.00 -4.55 1.84
N ARG A 51 -10.47 -4.90 0.67
CA ARG A 51 -11.31 -5.39 -0.44
C ARG A 51 -11.75 -6.81 -0.16
N ASN A 52 -10.81 -7.63 0.28
CA ASN A 52 -11.04 -9.02 0.65
C ASN A 52 -10.75 -9.22 2.14
N GLN A 53 -11.81 -9.37 2.93
CA GLN A 53 -11.72 -9.53 4.37
C GLN A 53 -11.06 -10.87 4.76
N LEU A 54 -11.36 -11.94 4.03
CA LEU A 54 -10.75 -13.26 4.25
C LEU A 54 -9.23 -13.21 4.06
N LEU A 55 -8.75 -12.60 2.98
CA LEU A 55 -7.31 -12.48 2.73
C LEU A 55 -6.61 -11.66 3.81
N LYS A 56 -7.25 -10.57 4.26
CA LYS A 56 -6.75 -9.75 5.36
C LYS A 56 -6.66 -10.56 6.66
N ASP A 57 -7.69 -11.31 7.01
CA ASP A 57 -7.72 -12.07 8.26
C ASP A 57 -6.69 -13.18 8.26
N VAL A 58 -6.58 -13.95 7.16
CA VAL A 58 -5.52 -14.96 6.99
C VAL A 58 -4.14 -14.34 7.15
N MET A 59 -3.86 -13.21 6.49
CA MET A 59 -2.56 -12.53 6.62
C MET A 59 -2.33 -11.97 8.03
N GLY A 60 -3.40 -11.59 8.74
CA GLY A 60 -3.37 -11.22 10.15
C GLY A 60 -3.00 -12.41 11.06
N ASP A 61 -3.61 -13.57 10.83
CA ASP A 61 -3.34 -14.80 11.60
C ASP A 61 -1.87 -15.25 11.45
N TYR A 62 -1.29 -15.07 10.26
CA TYR A 62 0.14 -15.32 10.00
C TYR A 62 1.06 -14.19 10.52
N GLY A 63 0.53 -13.13 11.13
CA GLY A 63 1.31 -12.05 11.72
C GLY A 63 1.88 -11.04 10.70
N TYR A 64 1.41 -11.06 9.45
CA TYR A 64 1.86 -10.12 8.41
C TYR A 64 1.15 -8.76 8.46
N LEU A 65 0.09 -8.63 9.26
CA LEU A 65 -0.68 -7.40 9.41
C LEU A 65 -0.85 -6.98 10.85
N GLU A 66 -0.84 -5.67 11.07
CA GLU A 66 -1.26 -5.05 12.33
C GLU A 66 -2.74 -4.64 12.21
N HIS A 67 -3.58 -4.99 13.19
CA HIS A 67 -5.04 -4.76 13.14
C HIS A 67 -5.46 -3.28 13.15
N MET A 68 -4.53 -2.34 13.26
CA MET A 68 -4.84 -0.92 13.50
C MET A 68 -4.97 -0.06 12.25
N GLY A 69 -4.64 -0.55 11.04
CA GLY A 69 -4.60 0.30 9.84
C GLY A 69 -3.42 1.28 9.82
N MET A 70 -2.38 0.94 10.59
CA MET A 70 -1.22 1.79 10.87
C MET A 70 0.01 1.44 10.01
N GLY A 71 -0.12 0.53 9.05
CA GLY A 71 1.01 0.12 8.20
C GLY A 71 1.63 1.30 7.43
N ILE A 72 0.81 2.13 6.79
CA ILE A 72 1.31 3.31 6.05
C ILE A 72 1.93 4.35 7.00
N PRO A 73 1.23 4.84 8.05
CA PRO A 73 1.80 5.87 8.91
C PRO A 73 3.01 5.37 9.71
N ARG A 74 2.93 4.19 10.32
CA ARG A 74 3.96 3.73 11.28
C ARG A 74 5.13 2.99 10.64
N LYS A 75 4.90 2.16 9.62
CA LYS A 75 5.98 1.36 9.03
C LYS A 75 6.61 2.08 7.85
N ILE A 76 5.81 2.67 6.97
CA ILE A 76 6.33 3.31 5.75
C ILE A 76 6.78 4.74 6.04
N MET A 77 5.88 5.63 6.49
CA MET A 77 6.23 7.04 6.66
C MET A 77 7.28 7.26 7.75
N LEU A 78 7.05 6.76 8.97
CA LEU A 78 8.06 6.87 10.04
C LEU A 78 9.35 6.12 9.70
N GLY A 79 9.26 4.97 9.03
CA GLY A 79 10.42 4.18 8.62
C GLY A 79 11.32 4.94 7.64
N MET A 80 10.74 5.53 6.60
CA MET A 80 11.48 6.36 5.64
C MET A 80 12.08 7.59 6.31
N LYS A 81 11.29 8.31 7.12
CA LYS A 81 11.77 9.48 7.84
C LYS A 81 12.95 9.16 8.76
N ALA A 82 12.95 8.00 9.41
CA ALA A 82 14.06 7.55 10.23
C ALA A 82 15.28 7.08 9.42
N HIS A 83 15.06 6.51 8.23
CA HIS A 83 16.13 5.93 7.42
C HIS A 83 16.88 6.96 6.55
N ASN A 84 16.14 7.83 5.84
CA ASN A 84 16.71 8.79 4.90
C ASN A 84 16.03 10.18 4.96
N GLY A 85 15.13 10.42 5.92
CA GLY A 85 14.47 11.72 6.09
C GLY A 85 13.42 12.05 5.04
N THR A 86 13.14 11.15 4.09
CA THR A 86 12.16 11.36 3.03
C THR A 86 10.77 10.86 3.45
N GLU A 87 9.75 11.22 2.67
CA GLU A 87 8.38 10.72 2.84
C GLU A 87 7.90 10.02 1.57
N PRO A 88 7.07 8.97 1.70
CA PRO A 88 6.51 8.30 0.53
C PRO A 88 5.51 9.19 -0.21
N ALA A 89 5.43 9.00 -1.53
CA ALA A 89 4.29 9.49 -2.31
C ALA A 89 3.27 8.36 -2.49
N LEU A 90 2.02 8.65 -2.13
CA LEU A 90 0.87 7.79 -2.39
C LEU A 90 0.11 8.43 -3.54
N VAL A 91 0.14 7.79 -4.72
CA VAL A 91 -0.48 8.30 -5.94
C VAL A 91 -1.60 7.36 -6.33
N GLU A 92 -2.80 7.90 -6.45
CA GLU A 92 -3.94 7.18 -6.99
C GLU A 92 -4.23 7.65 -8.40
N ASP A 93 -4.47 6.69 -9.29
CA ASP A 93 -4.94 6.88 -10.65
C ASP A 93 -6.24 6.06 -10.84
N GLN A 94 -7.01 6.31 -11.90
CA GLN A 94 -8.32 5.67 -12.12
C GLN A 94 -8.24 4.14 -12.17
N GLU A 95 -7.09 3.60 -12.59
CA GLU A 95 -6.89 2.17 -12.82
C GLU A 95 -5.87 1.51 -11.88
N ARG A 96 -5.12 2.30 -11.10
CA ARG A 96 -4.02 1.77 -10.27
C ARG A 96 -3.69 2.67 -9.08
N PHE A 97 -3.09 2.06 -8.07
CA PHE A 97 -2.50 2.76 -6.95
C PHE A 97 -0.98 2.56 -6.94
N VAL A 98 -0.23 3.64 -6.74
CA VAL A 98 1.25 3.64 -6.76
C VAL A 98 1.78 4.18 -5.44
N LEU A 99 2.62 3.38 -4.78
CA LEU A 99 3.41 3.81 -3.63
C LEU A 99 4.86 4.03 -4.06
N ARG A 100 5.34 5.27 -3.97
CA ARG A 100 6.73 5.64 -4.26
C ARG A 100 7.52 5.84 -2.97
N LEU A 101 8.64 5.16 -2.86
CA LEU A 101 9.59 5.26 -1.75
C LEU A 101 10.88 5.87 -2.31
N PHE A 102 11.25 7.08 -1.88
CA PHE A 102 12.46 7.77 -2.34
C PHE A 102 13.69 7.29 -1.56
N ALA A 103 14.86 7.32 -2.22
CA ALA A 103 16.16 6.95 -1.67
C ALA A 103 16.85 8.12 -0.97
#